data_AF-A0A8B8IWQ1-F1
#
_entry.id   AF-A0A8B8IWQ1-F1
#
_cell.length_a   1.000
_cell.length_b   1.000
_cell.length_c   1.000
_cell.angle_alpha   90.00
_cell.angle_beta   90.00
_cell.angle_gamma   90.00
#
_symmetry.space_group_name_H-M   'P 1'
#
loop_
_entity.id
_entity.type
_entity.pdbx_description
1 polymer ?
#
loop_
_entity_poly.entity_id
_entity_poly.type
_entity_poly.pdbx_seq_one_letter_code
_entity_poly.pdbx_strand_id
1 'polypeptide(L)'
;MVNLQENTSAATVKMDPSRRQRTQTKATAEEQALDQIAREAEQRLAARRAARAEAREIRMRELERQQREQEDHADKAYDMYAGVVLPITETVGRRTGSRLAAMSPSVLHSPRRSSEDSDDVLSIKDLRHELKEVEEKFRKAMILNAQLDNDKAALGYQLELLKDRIEELQEEYAQLQREHKEKCSSHERLKREHASLEREVVLARDAVRARDAAAAAAGRAFVEAAAAPDALAGEPCGSVPPLALVSHHSQQLLDDAGEGTLDVRLERLAGAKAALEGEVRKLKLQLNDERAARQNGVAHPERDVDCELEALRKAASEAKARAARAEAEAALHAAAVVRLEAQVARLRARQDHQDEHEELLKQERRRLQREAREALNRVEELETENSHLTKRLDKLKNAKSALLKDL
;
A
#
# COMPACT_ATOMS: atom_id res chain seq x y z
N MET A 1 -65.56 54.46 11.14
CA MET A 1 -65.82 53.32 12.04
C MET A 1 -65.60 52.06 11.21
N VAL A 2 -64.61 51.19 11.38
CA VAL A 2 -63.64 50.93 12.46
C VAL A 2 -62.40 50.29 11.79
N ASN A 3 -61.21 50.69 12.24
CA ASN A 3 -59.92 50.07 11.91
C ASN A 3 -59.83 48.65 12.50
N LEU A 4 -59.38 47.68 11.71
CA LEU A 4 -58.89 46.39 12.21
C LEU A 4 -57.38 46.35 12.00
N GLN A 5 -56.65 46.68 13.06
CA GLN A 5 -55.20 46.52 13.15
C GLN A 5 -54.86 45.06 13.45
N GLU A 6 -53.87 44.58 12.71
CA GLU A 6 -53.19 43.31 12.83
C GLU A 6 -52.48 43.18 14.18
N ASN A 7 -52.56 42.01 14.80
CA ASN A 7 -51.70 41.61 15.92
C ASN A 7 -51.13 40.21 15.63
N THR A 8 -49.99 40.16 14.93
CA THR A 8 -49.14 38.97 14.82
C THR A 8 -47.82 39.27 15.54
N SER A 9 -47.79 39.01 16.83
CA SER A 9 -46.58 39.09 17.65
C SER A 9 -45.64 37.93 17.30
N ALA A 10 -44.67 38.19 16.41
CA ALA A 10 -43.55 37.31 16.14
C ALA A 10 -42.54 37.38 17.31
N ALA A 11 -42.54 36.37 18.16
CA ALA A 11 -41.51 36.21 19.19
C ALA A 11 -40.18 35.78 18.55
N THR A 12 -39.30 36.73 18.30
CA THR A 12 -37.93 36.46 17.85
C THR A 12 -37.09 35.96 19.02
N VAL A 13 -36.90 34.64 19.12
CA VAL A 13 -35.91 34.03 20.01
C VAL A 13 -34.52 34.39 19.49
N LYS A 14 -33.91 35.44 20.04
CA LYS A 14 -32.49 35.75 19.84
C LYS A 14 -31.66 34.64 20.49
N MET A 15 -31.21 33.67 19.69
CA MET A 15 -30.18 32.70 20.10
C MET A 15 -28.85 33.44 20.23
N ASP A 16 -28.38 33.53 21.46
CA ASP A 16 -27.14 34.21 21.84
C ASP A 16 -25.91 33.52 21.18
N PRO A 17 -25.17 34.19 20.26
CA PRO A 17 -24.08 33.56 19.50
C PRO A 17 -22.90 33.13 20.38
N SER A 18 -22.78 33.71 21.58
CA SER A 18 -21.77 33.35 22.59
C SER A 18 -21.89 31.90 23.06
N ARG A 19 -23.10 31.33 23.09
CA ARG A 19 -23.31 29.94 23.56
C ARG A 19 -22.80 28.91 22.55
N ARG A 20 -22.91 29.20 21.24
CA ARG A 20 -22.41 28.34 20.15
C ARG A 20 -20.89 28.38 20.01
N GLN A 21 -20.28 29.56 20.14
CA GLN A 21 -18.81 29.69 20.13
C GLN A 21 -18.17 28.97 21.33
N ARG A 22 -18.77 29.07 22.53
CA ARG A 22 -18.26 28.40 23.74
C ARG A 22 -18.38 26.87 23.69
N THR A 23 -19.32 26.32 22.93
CA THR A 23 -19.43 24.86 22.72
C THR A 23 -18.45 24.35 21.65
N GLN A 24 -18.18 25.14 20.60
CA GLN A 24 -17.18 24.78 19.58
C GLN A 24 -15.76 24.81 20.15
N THR A 25 -15.40 25.82 20.95
CA THR A 25 -14.05 25.90 21.57
C THR A 25 -13.83 24.86 22.66
N LYS A 26 -14.90 24.44 23.35
CA LYS A 26 -14.84 23.31 24.29
C LYS A 26 -14.68 21.97 23.59
N ALA A 27 -15.39 21.74 22.49
CA ALA A 27 -15.24 20.53 21.69
C ALA A 27 -13.81 20.39 21.14
N THR A 28 -13.19 21.48 20.69
CA THR A 28 -11.78 21.47 20.25
C THR A 28 -10.79 21.26 21.38
N ALA A 29 -11.05 21.79 22.58
CA ALA A 29 -10.18 21.59 23.74
C ALA A 29 -10.29 20.16 24.31
N GLU A 30 -11.49 19.58 24.30
CA GLU A 30 -11.75 18.20 24.69
C GLU A 30 -11.12 17.22 23.67
N GLU A 31 -11.23 17.51 22.38
CA GLU A 31 -10.59 16.73 21.30
C GLU A 31 -9.06 16.79 21.39
N GLN A 32 -8.49 17.98 21.65
CA GLN A 32 -7.05 18.14 21.91
C GLN A 32 -6.59 17.40 23.17
N ALA A 33 -7.42 17.35 24.22
CA ALA A 33 -7.11 16.59 25.44
C ALA A 33 -7.15 15.07 25.17
N LEU A 34 -8.10 14.59 24.38
CA LEU A 34 -8.18 13.18 23.97
C LEU A 34 -6.98 12.78 23.09
N ASP A 35 -6.57 13.64 22.17
CA ASP A 35 -5.36 13.44 21.36
C ASP A 35 -4.08 13.40 22.20
N GLN A 36 -3.97 14.25 23.22
CA GLN A 36 -2.84 14.23 24.16
C GLN A 36 -2.82 12.93 24.97
N ILE A 37 -3.98 12.49 25.48
CA ILE A 37 -4.11 11.23 26.21
C ILE A 37 -3.75 10.04 25.32
N ALA A 38 -4.18 10.03 24.05
CA ALA A 38 -3.83 8.99 23.09
C ALA A 38 -2.33 8.94 22.81
N ARG A 39 -1.69 10.09 22.57
CA ARG A 39 -0.24 10.20 22.37
C ARG A 39 0.55 9.77 23.61
N GLU A 40 0.11 10.17 24.81
CA GLU A 40 0.74 9.74 26.05
C GLU A 40 0.58 8.23 26.28
N ALA A 41 -0.57 7.64 25.93
CA ALA A 41 -0.79 6.21 26.02
C ALA A 41 0.09 5.45 25.03
N GLU A 42 0.24 5.95 23.80
CA GLU A 42 1.13 5.39 22.78
C GLU A 42 2.60 5.48 23.21
N GLN A 43 3.03 6.63 23.74
CA GLN A 43 4.38 6.81 24.30
C GLN A 43 4.64 5.88 25.48
N ARG A 44 3.67 5.68 26.37
CA ARG A 44 3.79 4.71 27.48
C ARG A 44 3.89 3.27 26.97
N LEU A 45 3.15 2.90 25.92
CA LEU A 45 3.26 1.58 25.29
C LEU A 45 4.62 1.42 24.58
N ALA A 46 5.09 2.44 23.87
CA ALA A 46 6.40 2.45 23.23
C ALA A 46 7.54 2.34 24.25
N ALA A 47 7.45 3.06 25.38
CA ALA A 47 8.42 2.95 26.47
C ALA A 47 8.41 1.55 27.11
N ARG A 48 7.23 0.92 27.28
CA ARG A 48 7.13 -0.47 27.72
C ARG A 48 7.76 -1.45 26.73
N ARG A 49 7.56 -1.23 25.42
CA ARG A 49 8.22 -2.03 24.36
C ARG A 49 9.73 -1.87 24.39
N ALA A 50 10.23 -0.65 24.53
CA ALA A 50 11.65 -0.36 24.66
C ALA A 50 12.26 -1.01 25.92
N ALA A 51 11.61 -0.87 27.08
CA ALA A 51 12.08 -1.49 28.32
C ALA A 51 12.09 -3.02 28.25
N ARG A 52 11.11 -3.63 27.58
CA ARG A 52 11.13 -5.09 27.32
C ARG A 52 12.25 -5.48 26.36
N ALA A 53 12.49 -4.71 25.30
CA ALA A 53 13.60 -4.95 24.37
C ALA A 53 14.97 -4.84 25.08
N GLU A 54 15.15 -3.83 25.93
CA GLU A 54 16.35 -3.68 26.78
C GLU A 54 16.48 -4.84 27.78
N ALA A 55 15.39 -5.29 28.40
CA ALA A 55 15.41 -6.44 29.30
C ALA A 55 15.83 -7.74 28.58
N ARG A 56 15.38 -7.95 27.34
CA ARG A 56 15.85 -9.06 26.49
C ARG A 56 17.33 -8.93 26.19
N GLU A 57 17.79 -7.73 25.84
CA GLU A 57 19.19 -7.48 25.51
C GLU A 57 20.11 -7.72 26.72
N ILE A 58 19.67 -7.33 27.92
CA ILE A 58 20.38 -7.60 29.17
C ILE A 58 20.44 -9.10 29.45
N ARG A 59 19.31 -9.82 29.34
CA ARG A 59 19.31 -11.28 29.51
C ARG A 59 20.21 -11.99 28.51
N MET A 60 20.19 -11.57 27.24
CA MET A 60 21.07 -12.13 26.19
C MET A 60 22.55 -11.90 26.50
N ARG A 61 22.92 -10.71 26.99
CA ARG A 61 24.30 -10.42 27.41
C ARG A 61 24.73 -11.22 28.63
N GLU A 62 23.84 -11.42 29.61
CA GLU A 62 24.12 -12.23 30.79
C GLU A 62 24.26 -13.72 30.44
N LEU A 63 23.48 -14.17 29.46
CA LEU A 63 23.58 -15.48 28.84
C LEU A 63 24.95 -15.74 28.22
N GLU A 64 25.38 -14.85 27.33
CA GLU A 64 26.68 -14.94 26.67
C GLU A 64 27.81 -14.92 27.70
N ARG A 65 27.63 -14.15 28.78
CA ARG A 65 28.59 -14.11 29.88
C ARG A 65 28.64 -15.43 30.64
N GLN A 66 27.50 -16.03 30.97
CA GLN A 66 27.44 -17.35 31.63
C GLN A 66 28.06 -18.44 30.74
N GLN A 67 27.81 -18.40 29.42
CA GLN A 67 28.43 -19.34 28.48
C GLN A 67 29.96 -19.20 28.46
N ARG A 68 30.48 -17.97 28.40
CA ARG A 68 31.93 -17.71 28.46
C ARG A 68 32.54 -18.13 29.79
N GLU A 69 31.89 -17.85 30.91
CA GLU A 69 32.36 -18.25 32.24
C GLU A 69 32.36 -19.77 32.40
N GLN A 70 31.40 -20.48 31.79
CA GLN A 70 31.35 -21.94 31.76
C GLN A 70 32.42 -22.56 30.85
N GLU A 71 32.68 -21.96 29.67
CA GLU A 71 33.79 -22.33 28.79
C GLU A 71 35.13 -22.16 29.52
N ASP A 72 35.36 -21.01 30.16
CA ASP A 72 36.54 -20.75 30.98
C ASP A 72 36.67 -21.75 32.15
N HIS A 73 35.56 -22.15 32.78
CA HIS A 73 35.55 -23.14 33.85
C HIS A 73 35.84 -24.56 33.33
N ALA A 74 35.33 -24.91 32.14
CA ALA A 74 35.63 -26.18 31.47
C ALA A 74 37.10 -26.26 31.09
N ASP A 75 37.68 -25.18 30.54
CA ASP A 75 39.09 -25.09 30.19
C ASP A 75 39.99 -25.21 31.43
N LYS A 76 39.66 -24.50 32.52
CA LYS A 76 40.38 -24.61 33.80
C LYS A 76 40.28 -26.00 34.41
N ALA A 77 39.11 -26.64 34.34
CA ALA A 77 38.94 -28.01 34.81
C ALA A 77 39.75 -29.00 33.95
N TYR A 78 39.86 -28.76 32.65
CA TYR A 78 40.66 -29.55 31.73
C TYR A 78 42.17 -29.41 32.01
N ASP A 79 42.67 -28.19 32.24
CA ASP A 79 44.06 -27.91 32.61
C ASP A 79 44.45 -28.51 33.97
N MET A 80 43.56 -28.40 34.97
CA MET A 80 43.81 -29.00 36.28
C MET A 80 43.89 -30.54 36.21
N TYR A 81 43.07 -31.16 35.38
CA TYR A 81 43.08 -32.61 35.17
C TYR A 81 44.26 -33.07 34.31
N ALA A 82 44.70 -32.26 33.33
CA ALA A 82 45.90 -32.52 32.53
C ALA A 82 47.18 -32.43 33.39
N GLY A 83 47.24 -31.49 34.33
CA GLY A 83 48.35 -31.35 35.28
C GLY A 83 48.45 -32.48 36.31
N VAL A 84 47.34 -33.12 36.69
CA VAL A 84 47.32 -34.24 37.66
C VAL A 84 47.71 -35.58 37.02
N VAL A 85 47.56 -35.74 35.69
CA VAL A 85 47.89 -37.00 34.98
C VAL A 85 49.36 -37.08 34.55
N LEU A 86 50.13 -35.98 34.61
CA LEU A 86 51.57 -35.96 34.32
C LEU A 86 52.43 -35.31 35.43
N PRO A 87 52.60 -35.92 36.61
CA PRO A 87 53.69 -35.55 37.52
C PRO A 87 54.74 -36.68 37.62
N ILE A 88 55.01 -37.44 36.55
CA ILE A 88 56.12 -38.40 36.50
C ILE A 88 56.70 -38.43 35.09
N THR A 89 57.46 -37.40 34.70
CA THR A 89 58.69 -37.49 33.88
C THR A 89 59.01 -36.11 33.29
N GLU A 90 59.51 -35.19 34.10
CA GLU A 90 60.34 -34.12 33.57
C GLU A 90 61.72 -34.19 34.22
N THR A 91 62.66 -34.80 33.50
CA THR A 91 64.05 -34.35 33.53
C THR A 91 64.72 -34.65 32.19
N VAL A 92 65.12 -33.56 31.52
CA VAL A 92 66.16 -33.42 30.47
C VAL A 92 65.77 -33.71 29.01
N GLY A 93 65.92 -32.68 28.16
CA GLY A 93 66.72 -32.87 26.94
C GLY A 93 66.07 -32.61 25.58
N ARG A 94 66.08 -31.34 25.17
CA ARG A 94 66.26 -30.80 23.80
C ARG A 94 66.93 -31.77 22.78
N ARG A 95 66.37 -31.88 21.55
CA ARG A 95 67.01 -31.81 20.19
C ARG A 95 66.55 -32.86 19.15
N THR A 96 66.11 -32.34 17.98
CA THR A 96 66.40 -32.72 16.57
C THR A 96 66.43 -34.19 16.09
N GLY A 97 65.59 -34.47 15.06
CA GLY A 97 66.07 -34.91 13.73
C GLY A 97 66.25 -36.41 13.40
N SER A 98 65.41 -36.90 12.49
CA SER A 98 65.69 -37.80 11.33
C SER A 98 65.94 -39.32 11.50
N ARG A 99 65.27 -40.05 10.59
CA ARG A 99 65.60 -41.34 9.91
C ARG A 99 65.29 -42.69 10.58
N LEU A 100 64.28 -43.36 9.99
CA LEU A 100 64.29 -44.71 9.39
C LEU A 100 65.35 -45.72 9.88
N ALA A 101 64.91 -46.87 10.37
CA ALA A 101 65.28 -48.19 9.82
C ALA A 101 64.55 -49.35 10.53
N ALA A 102 64.32 -50.39 9.74
CA ALA A 102 63.73 -51.69 10.07
C ALA A 102 64.48 -52.47 11.16
N MET A 103 63.81 -53.45 11.77
CA MET A 103 64.14 -54.89 11.73
C MET A 103 63.22 -55.69 12.69
N SER A 104 62.98 -56.95 12.30
CA SER A 104 61.99 -57.95 12.73
C SER A 104 61.95 -58.33 14.23
N PRO A 105 60.86 -58.98 14.71
CA PRO A 105 60.70 -59.38 16.10
C PRO A 105 61.33 -60.77 16.35
N SER A 106 62.22 -60.86 17.33
CA SER A 106 62.72 -62.13 17.87
C SER A 106 62.11 -62.36 19.25
N VAL A 107 61.11 -63.24 19.29
CA VAL A 107 60.53 -63.81 20.51
C VAL A 107 61.54 -64.80 21.09
N LEU A 108 62.09 -64.50 22.26
CA LEU A 108 62.73 -65.49 23.13
C LEU A 108 62.06 -65.40 24.50
N HIS A 109 61.08 -66.27 24.71
CA HIS A 109 60.59 -66.65 26.03
C HIS A 109 61.66 -67.50 26.71
N SER A 110 62.12 -67.06 27.87
CA SER A 110 62.86 -67.91 28.82
C SER A 110 62.04 -67.97 30.12
N PRO A 111 61.44 -69.12 30.47
CA PRO A 111 60.70 -69.29 31.71
C PRO A 111 61.61 -69.96 32.75
N ARG A 112 61.79 -69.32 33.92
CA ARG A 112 62.09 -69.97 35.21
C ARG A 112 62.29 -68.92 36.30
N ARG A 113 61.31 -68.80 37.21
CA ARG A 113 61.49 -68.88 38.68
C ARG A 113 60.20 -68.52 39.44
N SER A 114 59.85 -69.37 40.40
CA SER A 114 58.98 -69.18 41.58
C SER A 114 57.52 -68.80 41.36
N SER A 115 56.53 -69.66 41.60
CA SER A 115 56.04 -70.23 42.88
C SER A 115 55.20 -69.23 43.69
N GLU A 116 53.89 -69.40 43.59
CA GLU A 116 52.85 -69.04 44.58
C GLU A 116 52.68 -67.55 44.90
N ASP A 117 52.15 -66.77 43.94
CA ASP A 117 51.23 -65.64 44.22
C ASP A 117 50.62 -65.09 42.91
N SER A 118 49.68 -65.82 42.28
CA SER A 118 49.15 -65.43 40.95
C SER A 118 47.66 -65.12 40.91
N ASP A 119 46.87 -65.51 41.91
CA ASP A 119 45.41 -65.30 41.85
C ASP A 119 45.02 -63.93 42.44
N ASP A 120 45.65 -63.49 43.52
CA ASP A 120 45.38 -62.17 44.14
C ASP A 120 45.91 -61.00 43.31
N VAL A 121 47.05 -61.17 42.62
CA VAL A 121 47.66 -60.12 41.79
C VAL A 121 46.84 -59.87 40.51
N LEU A 122 46.15 -60.89 39.98
CA LEU A 122 45.19 -60.76 38.87
C LEU A 122 43.89 -60.10 39.36
N SER A 123 43.34 -60.56 40.49
CA SER A 123 42.14 -59.97 41.09
C SER A 123 42.31 -58.48 41.45
N ILE A 124 43.46 -58.07 41.99
CA ILE A 124 43.77 -56.67 42.30
C ILE A 124 43.91 -55.84 41.01
N LYS A 125 44.44 -56.41 39.92
CA LYS A 125 44.51 -55.71 38.64
C LYS A 125 43.10 -55.54 38.06
N ASP A 126 42.26 -56.56 38.10
CA ASP A 126 40.90 -56.49 37.57
C ASP A 126 40.05 -55.48 38.35
N LEU A 127 40.12 -55.48 39.69
CA LEU A 127 39.47 -54.45 40.53
C LEU A 127 39.97 -53.04 40.22
N ARG A 128 41.26 -52.87 39.89
CA ARG A 128 41.79 -51.57 39.43
C ARG A 128 41.28 -51.18 38.05
N HIS A 129 40.99 -52.13 37.17
CA HIS A 129 40.41 -51.84 35.85
C HIS A 129 38.93 -51.50 36.00
N GLU A 130 38.18 -52.25 36.80
CA GLU A 130 36.79 -51.94 37.14
C GLU A 130 36.65 -50.58 37.82
N LEU A 131 37.54 -50.25 38.75
CA LEU A 131 37.59 -48.92 39.38
C LEU A 131 37.80 -47.83 38.34
N LYS A 132 38.77 -47.99 37.43
CA LYS A 132 39.01 -47.04 36.33
C LYS A 132 37.81 -46.92 35.40
N GLU A 133 37.13 -48.02 35.08
CA GLU A 133 35.92 -47.98 34.27
C GLU A 133 34.78 -47.22 34.95
N VAL A 134 34.62 -47.41 36.26
CA VAL A 134 33.62 -46.67 37.05
C VAL A 134 33.97 -45.19 37.13
N GLU A 135 35.24 -44.86 37.33
CA GLU A 135 35.76 -43.49 37.30
C GLU A 135 35.53 -42.82 35.94
N GLU A 136 35.78 -43.52 34.84
CA GLU A 136 35.51 -43.03 33.48
C GLU A 136 34.01 -42.87 33.20
N LYS A 137 33.18 -43.80 33.66
CA LYS A 137 31.71 -43.70 33.56
C LYS A 137 31.20 -42.51 34.37
N PHE A 138 31.73 -42.28 35.57
CA PHE A 138 31.41 -41.12 36.39
C PHE A 138 31.84 -39.81 35.71
N ARG A 139 33.04 -39.77 35.14
CA ARG A 139 33.53 -38.60 34.37
C ARG A 139 32.63 -38.30 33.17
N LYS A 140 32.26 -39.31 32.39
CA LYS A 140 31.31 -39.17 31.27
C LYS A 140 29.95 -38.67 31.73
N ALA A 141 29.43 -39.20 32.84
CA ALA A 141 28.16 -38.75 33.41
C ALA A 141 28.22 -37.30 33.89
N MET A 142 29.32 -36.86 34.50
CA MET A 142 29.51 -35.47 34.91
C MET A 142 29.56 -34.51 33.70
N ILE A 143 30.25 -34.87 32.63
CA ILE A 143 30.31 -34.07 31.40
C ILE A 143 28.92 -33.97 30.76
N LEU A 144 28.20 -35.09 30.66
CA LEU A 144 26.84 -35.10 30.14
C LEU A 144 25.87 -34.29 31.01
N ASN A 145 26.02 -34.34 32.33
CA ASN A 145 25.17 -33.56 33.23
C ASN A 145 25.42 -32.05 33.06
N ALA A 146 26.69 -31.63 32.94
CA ALA A 146 27.03 -30.25 32.64
C ALA A 146 26.49 -29.79 31.27
N GLN A 147 26.56 -30.66 30.25
CA GLN A 147 25.96 -30.38 28.94
C GLN A 147 24.44 -30.21 29.02
N LEU A 148 23.75 -31.07 29.77
CA LEU A 148 22.30 -30.98 29.97
C LEU A 148 21.89 -29.71 30.72
N ASP A 149 22.68 -29.26 31.69
CA ASP A 149 22.43 -28.00 32.40
C ASP A 149 22.60 -26.79 31.47
N ASN A 150 23.57 -26.83 30.56
CA ASN A 150 23.76 -25.79 29.54
C ASN A 150 22.60 -25.77 28.54
N ASP A 151 22.19 -26.93 28.03
CA ASP A 151 21.05 -27.05 27.11
C ASP A 151 19.76 -26.58 27.78
N LYS A 152 19.55 -26.93 29.06
CA LYS A 152 18.41 -26.48 29.85
C LYS A 152 18.40 -24.97 30.04
N ALA A 153 19.56 -24.36 30.32
CA ALA A 153 19.69 -22.92 30.41
C ALA A 153 19.34 -22.30 29.05
N ALA A 154 19.98 -22.74 27.96
CA ALA A 154 19.75 -22.24 26.60
C ALA A 154 18.28 -22.32 26.16
N LEU A 155 17.62 -23.46 26.38
CA LEU A 155 16.19 -23.63 26.11
C LEU A 155 15.31 -22.75 27.00
N GLY A 156 15.70 -22.54 28.27
CA GLY A 156 15.03 -21.61 29.17
C GLY A 156 14.96 -20.19 28.61
N TYR A 157 16.08 -19.69 28.08
CA TYR A 157 16.13 -18.36 27.47
C TYR A 157 15.35 -18.29 26.15
N GLN A 158 15.38 -19.33 25.33
CA GLN A 158 14.54 -19.40 24.13
C GLN A 158 13.05 -19.32 24.49
N LEU A 159 12.61 -20.02 25.53
CA LEU A 159 11.23 -19.95 26.02
C LEU A 159 10.86 -18.55 26.51
N GLU A 160 11.76 -17.86 27.21
CA GLU A 160 11.54 -16.48 27.63
C GLU A 160 11.41 -15.53 26.44
N LEU A 161 12.31 -15.63 25.45
CA LEU A 161 12.25 -14.82 24.24
C LEU A 161 10.95 -15.05 23.45
N LEU A 162 10.50 -16.31 23.38
CA LEU A 162 9.24 -16.67 22.72
C LEU A 162 8.02 -16.13 23.48
N LYS A 163 7.99 -16.19 24.81
CA LYS A 163 6.91 -15.59 25.62
C LYS A 163 6.80 -14.09 25.37
N ASP A 164 7.94 -13.45 25.41
CA ASP A 164 8.13 -12.04 25.12
C ASP A 164 7.61 -11.68 23.71
N ARG A 165 7.92 -12.49 22.70
CA ARG A 165 7.41 -12.33 21.33
C ARG A 165 5.90 -12.52 21.24
N ILE A 166 5.34 -13.48 21.98
CA ILE A 166 3.89 -13.70 22.05
C ILE A 166 3.19 -12.49 22.65
N GLU A 167 3.73 -11.90 23.72
CA GLU A 167 3.17 -10.68 24.33
C GLU A 167 3.17 -9.49 23.36
N GLU A 168 4.23 -9.30 22.57
CA GLU A 168 4.26 -8.27 21.53
C GLU A 168 3.18 -8.49 20.48
N LEU A 169 3.06 -9.72 19.96
CA LEU A 169 2.05 -10.06 18.96
C LEU A 169 0.63 -9.84 19.49
N GLN A 170 0.39 -10.12 20.77
CA GLN A 170 -0.89 -9.85 21.42
C GLN A 170 -1.19 -8.35 21.49
N GLU A 171 -0.19 -7.52 21.80
CA GLU A 171 -0.35 -6.06 21.83
C GLU A 171 -0.56 -5.47 20.43
N GLU A 172 0.20 -5.94 19.43
CA GLU A 172 0.04 -5.57 18.03
C GLU A 172 -1.37 -5.96 17.53
N TYR A 173 -1.83 -7.16 17.84
CA TYR A 173 -3.18 -7.62 17.49
C TYR A 173 -4.26 -6.74 18.14
N ALA A 174 -4.11 -6.40 19.42
CA ALA A 174 -5.05 -5.53 20.12
C ALA A 174 -5.07 -4.10 19.53
N GLN A 175 -3.92 -3.57 19.09
CA GLN A 175 -3.83 -2.29 18.40
C GLN A 175 -4.54 -2.34 17.04
N LEU A 176 -4.23 -3.34 16.22
CA LEU A 176 -4.88 -3.53 14.92
C LEU A 176 -6.40 -3.68 15.04
N GLN A 177 -6.89 -4.36 16.09
CA GLN A 177 -8.33 -4.45 16.35
C GLN A 177 -8.96 -3.09 16.67
N ARG A 178 -8.27 -2.20 17.40
CA ARG A 178 -8.78 -0.85 17.71
C ARG A 178 -8.80 0.01 16.46
N GLU A 179 -7.72 0.03 15.70
CA GLU A 179 -7.64 0.76 14.42
C GLU A 179 -8.71 0.29 13.43
N HIS A 180 -8.97 -1.02 13.37
CA HIS A 180 -10.04 -1.55 12.52
C HIS A 180 -11.41 -1.00 12.95
N LYS A 181 -11.71 -0.99 14.26
CA LYS A 181 -12.97 -0.43 14.78
C LYS A 181 -13.11 1.06 14.47
N GLU A 182 -12.03 1.83 14.61
CA GLU A 182 -12.01 3.26 14.29
C GLU A 182 -12.24 3.51 12.80
N LYS A 183 -11.56 2.74 11.92
CA LYS A 183 -11.76 2.80 10.47
C LYS A 183 -13.18 2.41 10.05
N CYS A 184 -13.78 1.41 10.70
CA CYS A 184 -15.18 1.08 10.47
C CYS A 184 -16.11 2.23 10.88
N SER A 185 -15.89 2.83 12.04
CA SER A 185 -16.68 3.97 12.52
C SER A 185 -16.58 5.19 11.59
N SER A 186 -15.37 5.53 11.15
CA SER A 186 -15.14 6.63 10.20
C SER A 186 -15.76 6.35 8.84
N HIS A 187 -15.69 5.11 8.35
CA HIS A 187 -16.35 4.69 7.12
C HIS A 187 -17.87 4.84 7.21
N GLU A 188 -18.48 4.42 8.32
CA GLU A 188 -19.92 4.60 8.50
C GLU A 188 -20.32 6.08 8.57
N ARG A 189 -19.51 6.93 9.21
CA ARG A 189 -19.74 8.38 9.23
C ARG A 189 -19.68 8.96 7.81
N LEU A 190 -18.63 8.67 7.05
CA LEU A 190 -18.50 9.11 5.66
C LEU A 190 -19.65 8.62 4.79
N LYS A 191 -20.13 7.38 5.01
CA LYS A 191 -21.29 6.84 4.31
C LYS A 191 -22.57 7.63 4.60
N ARG A 192 -22.79 8.06 5.85
CA ARG A 192 -23.93 8.92 6.23
C ARG A 192 -23.81 10.30 5.59
N GLU A 193 -22.62 10.90 5.60
CA GLU A 193 -22.35 12.20 4.96
C GLU A 193 -22.54 12.14 3.45
N HIS A 194 -22.02 11.10 2.78
CA HIS A 194 -22.23 10.85 1.35
C HIS A 194 -23.72 10.75 1.01
N ALA A 195 -24.49 9.96 1.77
CA ALA A 195 -25.92 9.84 1.55
C ALA A 195 -26.68 11.17 1.77
N SER A 196 -26.18 12.07 2.62
CA SER A 196 -26.73 13.43 2.76
C SER A 196 -26.43 14.27 1.52
N LEU A 197 -25.16 14.29 1.08
CA LEU A 197 -24.72 15.03 -0.09
C LEU A 197 -25.40 14.54 -1.37
N GLU A 198 -25.62 13.24 -1.53
CA GLU A 198 -26.39 12.67 -2.65
C GLU A 198 -27.80 13.23 -2.69
N ARG A 199 -28.49 13.31 -1.55
CA ARG A 199 -29.83 13.93 -1.47
C ARG A 199 -29.77 15.42 -1.82
N GLU A 200 -28.78 16.15 -1.31
CA GLU A 200 -28.60 17.58 -1.61
C GLU A 200 -28.34 17.82 -3.10
N VAL A 201 -27.53 16.98 -3.75
CA VAL A 201 -27.28 17.05 -5.20
C VAL A 201 -28.54 16.74 -6.00
N VAL A 202 -29.34 15.76 -5.59
CA VAL A 202 -30.63 15.46 -6.23
C VAL A 202 -31.57 16.66 -6.11
N LEU A 203 -31.73 17.22 -4.90
CA LEU A 203 -32.56 18.40 -4.67
C LEU A 203 -32.09 19.61 -5.48
N ALA A 204 -30.77 19.85 -5.57
CA ALA A 204 -30.21 20.93 -6.37
C ALA A 204 -30.47 20.73 -7.87
N ARG A 205 -30.31 19.51 -8.39
CA ARG A 205 -30.61 19.15 -9.78
C ARG A 205 -32.10 19.35 -10.09
N ASP A 206 -32.98 18.92 -9.20
CA ASP A 206 -34.41 19.08 -9.37
C ASP A 206 -34.84 20.55 -9.29
N ALA A 207 -34.20 21.36 -8.44
CA ALA A 207 -34.40 22.81 -8.41
C ALA A 207 -33.98 23.50 -9.72
N VAL A 208 -32.84 23.11 -10.31
CA VAL A 208 -32.41 23.61 -11.63
C VAL A 208 -33.40 23.20 -12.71
N ARG A 209 -33.83 21.93 -12.74
CA ARG A 209 -34.85 21.45 -13.69
C ARG A 209 -36.18 22.19 -13.55
N ALA A 210 -36.63 22.43 -12.32
CA ALA A 210 -37.86 23.18 -12.06
C ALA A 210 -37.73 24.64 -12.56
N ARG A 211 -36.56 25.28 -12.36
CA ARG A 211 -36.26 26.62 -12.89
C ARG A 211 -36.30 26.63 -14.42
N ASP A 212 -35.64 25.66 -15.06
CA ASP A 212 -35.56 25.60 -16.52
C ASP A 212 -36.93 25.29 -17.14
N ALA A 213 -37.73 24.42 -16.50
CA ALA A 213 -39.12 24.16 -16.89
C ALA A 213 -40.02 25.40 -16.73
N ALA A 214 -39.85 26.17 -15.65
CA ALA A 214 -40.57 27.44 -15.45
C ALA A 214 -40.18 28.48 -16.50
N ALA A 215 -38.89 28.57 -16.86
CA ALA A 215 -38.42 29.43 -17.94
C ALA A 215 -39.06 29.01 -19.28
N ALA A 216 -39.06 27.72 -19.59
CA ALA A 216 -39.67 27.18 -20.80
C ALA A 216 -41.17 27.47 -20.89
N ALA A 217 -41.91 27.30 -19.78
CA ALA A 217 -43.33 27.63 -19.68
C ALA A 217 -43.61 29.12 -19.88
N ALA A 218 -42.68 29.99 -19.46
CA ALA A 218 -42.74 31.44 -19.68
C ALA A 218 -42.32 31.86 -21.12
N GLY A 219 -42.06 30.91 -22.01
CA GLY A 219 -41.67 31.18 -23.39
C GLY A 219 -40.20 31.55 -23.57
N ARG A 220 -39.34 31.21 -22.58
CA ARG A 220 -37.93 31.56 -22.55
C ARG A 220 -37.04 30.32 -22.41
N ALA A 221 -35.81 30.43 -22.84
CA ALA A 221 -34.81 29.37 -22.75
C ALA A 221 -33.44 29.94 -22.38
N PHE A 222 -32.64 29.13 -21.68
CA PHE A 222 -31.27 29.47 -21.35
C PHE A 222 -30.33 29.07 -22.48
N VAL A 223 -29.49 30.00 -22.94
CA VAL A 223 -28.46 29.79 -23.97
C VAL A 223 -27.11 30.17 -23.37
N GLU A 224 -26.05 29.42 -23.72
CA GLU A 224 -24.69 29.73 -23.28
C GLU A 224 -24.25 31.10 -23.81
N ALA A 225 -24.00 32.02 -22.88
CA ALA A 225 -23.47 33.34 -23.15
C ALA A 225 -21.95 33.30 -23.08
N ALA A 226 -21.29 34.12 -23.92
CA ALA A 226 -19.90 34.47 -23.66
C ALA A 226 -19.83 35.27 -22.36
N ALA A 227 -18.74 35.10 -21.60
CA ALA A 227 -18.57 35.78 -20.33
C ALA A 227 -18.69 37.30 -20.50
N ALA A 228 -19.78 37.87 -19.99
CA ALA A 228 -19.96 39.31 -19.95
C ALA A 228 -18.92 39.91 -18.97
N PRO A 229 -18.28 41.04 -19.30
CA PRO A 229 -17.27 41.67 -18.45
C PRO A 229 -17.86 42.34 -17.18
N ASP A 230 -19.19 42.36 -17.01
CA ASP A 230 -19.89 43.15 -15.97
C ASP A 230 -20.95 42.34 -15.19
N ALA A 231 -20.65 41.07 -14.88
CA ALA A 231 -21.50 40.32 -13.95
C ALA A 231 -21.29 40.82 -12.50
N LEU A 232 -22.21 41.65 -12.02
CA LEU A 232 -22.29 42.04 -10.61
C LEU A 232 -22.33 40.81 -9.69
N ALA A 233 -21.29 40.70 -8.86
CA ALA A 233 -21.29 40.13 -7.51
C ALA A 233 -22.06 38.80 -7.30
N GLY A 234 -21.63 37.75 -8.00
CA GLY A 234 -21.88 36.36 -7.60
C GLY A 234 -20.63 35.55 -7.89
N GLU A 235 -20.05 34.91 -6.86
CA GLU A 235 -18.95 33.96 -7.01
C GLU A 235 -19.21 33.03 -8.20
N PRO A 236 -18.26 32.87 -9.14
CA PRO A 236 -18.47 32.04 -10.31
C PRO A 236 -18.80 30.62 -9.87
N CYS A 237 -19.91 30.07 -10.36
CA CYS A 237 -20.31 28.70 -10.08
C CYS A 237 -19.43 27.72 -10.89
N GLY A 238 -18.14 27.65 -10.55
CA GLY A 238 -17.17 26.73 -11.14
C GLY A 238 -17.09 26.78 -12.67
N SER A 239 -17.03 25.60 -13.30
CA SER A 239 -16.83 25.41 -14.75
C SER A 239 -18.09 25.62 -15.60
N VAL A 240 -19.20 26.08 -15.02
CA VAL A 240 -20.46 26.24 -15.77
C VAL A 240 -20.44 27.56 -16.54
N PRO A 241 -20.60 27.55 -17.87
CA PRO A 241 -20.62 28.77 -18.65
C PRO A 241 -21.81 29.67 -18.23
N PRO A 242 -21.64 31.01 -18.27
CA PRO A 242 -22.73 31.91 -17.97
C PRO A 242 -23.88 31.69 -18.96
N LEU A 243 -25.12 31.70 -18.46
CA LEU A 243 -26.30 31.48 -19.30
C LEU A 243 -27.08 32.79 -19.45
N ALA A 244 -27.44 33.13 -20.68
CA ALA A 244 -28.38 34.20 -21.00
C ALA A 244 -29.80 33.64 -21.18
N LEU A 245 -30.80 34.39 -20.72
CA LEU A 245 -32.21 34.02 -20.88
C LEU A 245 -32.79 34.71 -22.13
N VAL A 246 -33.17 33.91 -23.13
CA VAL A 246 -33.67 34.40 -24.43
C VAL A 246 -35.08 33.88 -24.69
N SER A 247 -35.84 34.49 -25.60
CA SER A 247 -37.16 33.96 -26.01
C SER A 247 -37.02 32.70 -26.88
N HIS A 248 -38.04 31.82 -26.91
CA HIS A 248 -38.03 30.63 -27.78
C HIS A 248 -37.84 30.96 -29.26
N HIS A 249 -38.46 32.05 -29.73
CA HIS A 249 -38.30 32.48 -31.11
C HIS A 249 -36.84 32.87 -31.42
N SER A 250 -36.21 33.60 -30.50
CA SER A 250 -34.80 33.97 -30.63
C SER A 250 -33.88 32.75 -30.52
N GLN A 251 -34.21 31.77 -29.67
CA GLN A 251 -33.46 30.51 -29.58
C GLN A 251 -33.50 29.76 -30.92
N GLN A 252 -34.67 29.62 -31.54
CA GLN A 252 -34.82 28.97 -32.84
C GLN A 252 -33.99 29.66 -33.93
N LEU A 253 -34.05 31.00 -34.00
CA LEU A 253 -33.24 31.78 -34.93
C LEU A 253 -31.74 31.60 -34.72
N LEU A 254 -31.33 31.48 -33.45
CA LEU A 254 -29.94 31.19 -33.14
C LEU A 254 -29.59 29.76 -33.58
N ASP A 255 -30.47 28.77 -33.40
CA ASP A 255 -30.25 27.36 -33.78
C ASP A 255 -30.05 27.24 -35.29
N ASP A 256 -30.81 28.00 -36.06
CA ASP A 256 -30.65 28.11 -37.51
C ASP A 256 -29.31 28.76 -37.95
N ALA A 257 -28.69 29.58 -37.10
CA ALA A 257 -27.37 30.19 -37.35
C ALA A 257 -26.16 29.26 -37.07
N GLY A 258 -26.43 28.03 -36.63
CA GLY A 258 -25.42 26.99 -36.40
C GLY A 258 -24.71 27.08 -35.05
N GLU A 259 -23.63 26.32 -34.92
CA GLU A 259 -22.90 26.15 -33.65
C GLU A 259 -21.94 27.30 -33.36
N GLY A 260 -21.81 27.65 -32.08
CA GLY A 260 -20.91 28.70 -31.57
C GLY A 260 -21.43 29.35 -30.30
N THR A 261 -20.62 30.24 -29.71
CA THR A 261 -21.08 31.11 -28.62
C THR A 261 -22.22 32.00 -29.09
N LEU A 262 -23.05 32.48 -28.17
CA LEU A 262 -24.16 33.40 -28.47
C LEU A 262 -23.72 34.55 -29.39
N ASP A 263 -22.57 35.17 -29.10
CA ASP A 263 -22.04 36.30 -29.86
C ASP A 263 -21.69 35.93 -31.30
N VAL A 264 -21.03 34.79 -31.52
CA VAL A 264 -20.66 34.32 -32.86
C VAL A 264 -21.92 34.02 -33.69
N ARG A 265 -22.96 33.45 -33.07
CA ARG A 265 -24.24 33.17 -33.73
C ARG A 265 -24.97 34.46 -34.09
N LEU A 266 -24.97 35.45 -33.20
CA LEU A 266 -25.53 36.78 -33.47
C LEU A 266 -24.79 37.52 -34.57
N GLU A 267 -23.46 37.47 -34.59
CA GLU A 267 -22.63 38.06 -35.66
C GLU A 267 -22.92 37.42 -37.03
N ARG A 268 -23.07 36.09 -37.08
CA ARG A 268 -23.45 35.38 -38.32
C ARG A 268 -24.82 35.82 -38.84
N LEU A 269 -25.83 35.90 -37.95
CA LEU A 269 -27.16 36.41 -38.33
C LEU A 269 -27.10 37.85 -38.82
N ALA A 270 -26.34 38.70 -38.15
CA ALA A 270 -26.15 40.09 -38.56
C ALA A 270 -25.45 40.20 -39.92
N GLY A 271 -24.42 39.37 -40.16
CA GLY A 271 -23.72 39.27 -41.44
C GLY A 271 -24.61 38.78 -42.57
N ALA A 272 -25.39 37.72 -42.35
CA ALA A 272 -26.35 37.19 -43.33
C ALA A 272 -27.42 38.24 -43.70
N LYS A 273 -27.94 38.95 -42.69
CA LYS A 273 -28.88 40.07 -42.92
C LYS A 273 -28.23 41.17 -43.76
N ALA A 274 -27.01 41.58 -43.44
CA ALA A 274 -26.30 42.62 -44.19
C ALA A 274 -26.00 42.19 -45.64
N ALA A 275 -25.67 40.92 -45.88
CA ALA A 275 -25.48 40.36 -47.21
C ALA A 275 -26.77 40.39 -48.03
N LEU A 276 -27.89 39.92 -47.47
CA LEU A 276 -29.21 39.97 -48.11
C LEU A 276 -29.66 41.41 -48.40
N GLU A 277 -29.41 42.34 -47.48
CA GLU A 277 -29.67 43.77 -47.73
C GLU A 277 -28.81 44.30 -48.90
N GLY A 278 -27.55 43.87 -48.99
CA GLY A 278 -26.66 44.19 -50.09
C GLY A 278 -27.18 43.65 -51.44
N GLU A 279 -27.63 42.40 -51.47
CA GLU A 279 -28.24 41.78 -52.64
C GLU A 279 -29.53 42.49 -53.05
N VAL A 280 -30.41 42.84 -52.10
CA VAL A 280 -31.61 43.61 -52.38
C VAL A 280 -31.27 44.99 -52.95
N ARG A 281 -30.25 45.67 -52.42
CA ARG A 281 -29.78 46.95 -52.97
C ARG A 281 -29.24 46.77 -54.39
N LYS A 282 -28.44 45.72 -54.63
CA LYS A 282 -27.89 45.39 -55.96
C LYS A 282 -29.00 45.08 -56.97
N LEU A 283 -29.96 44.23 -56.62
CA LEU A 283 -31.11 43.89 -57.45
C LEU A 283 -31.99 45.12 -57.74
N LYS A 284 -32.17 46.02 -56.77
CA LYS A 284 -32.86 47.31 -57.00
C LYS A 284 -32.11 48.20 -57.98
N LEU A 285 -30.78 48.25 -57.89
CA LEU A 285 -29.95 49.00 -58.83
C LEU A 285 -30.05 48.39 -60.24
N GLN A 286 -29.86 47.07 -60.36
CA GLN A 286 -30.00 46.32 -61.61
C GLN A 286 -31.39 46.48 -62.23
N LEU A 287 -32.46 46.48 -61.44
CA LEU A 287 -33.81 46.73 -61.93
C LEU A 287 -33.98 48.16 -62.47
N ASN A 288 -33.40 49.15 -61.81
CA ASN A 288 -33.42 50.53 -62.27
C ASN A 288 -32.56 50.72 -63.52
N ASP A 289 -31.40 50.06 -63.58
CA ASP A 289 -30.50 50.08 -64.73
C ASP A 289 -31.11 49.35 -65.92
N GLU A 290 -31.78 48.21 -65.75
CA GLU A 290 -32.54 47.54 -66.81
C GLU A 290 -33.73 48.37 -67.26
N ARG A 291 -34.42 49.07 -66.36
CA ARG A 291 -35.48 50.02 -66.73
C ARG A 291 -34.92 51.17 -67.56
N ALA A 292 -33.77 51.71 -67.18
CA ALA A 292 -33.06 52.75 -67.92
C ALA A 292 -32.45 52.23 -69.24
N ALA A 293 -31.96 50.99 -69.28
CA ALA A 293 -31.38 50.35 -70.46
C ALA A 293 -32.44 49.91 -71.46
N ARG A 294 -33.62 49.46 -71.02
CA ARG A 294 -34.81 49.28 -71.88
C ARG A 294 -35.31 50.62 -72.42
N GLN A 295 -35.12 51.71 -71.68
CA GLN A 295 -35.39 53.07 -72.15
C GLN A 295 -34.33 53.59 -73.13
N ASN A 296 -33.10 53.09 -73.07
CA ASN A 296 -31.94 53.57 -73.85
C ASN A 296 -31.41 52.59 -74.92
N GLY A 297 -32.00 51.40 -75.08
CA GLY A 297 -31.76 50.51 -76.22
C GLY A 297 -30.29 50.10 -76.44
N VAL A 298 -29.57 49.66 -75.40
CA VAL A 298 -28.18 49.18 -75.55
C VAL A 298 -28.07 47.71 -75.17
N ALA A 299 -27.67 46.89 -76.13
CA ALA A 299 -27.22 45.52 -75.93
C ALA A 299 -25.70 45.49 -76.05
N HIS A 300 -25.02 44.74 -75.17
CA HIS A 300 -23.77 44.03 -75.50
C HIS A 300 -23.35 43.08 -74.36
N PRO A 301 -23.32 41.75 -74.60
CA PRO A 301 -22.68 40.79 -73.70
C PRO A 301 -21.62 39.98 -74.44
N GLU A 302 -20.43 40.54 -74.65
CA GLU A 302 -19.27 39.73 -75.12
C GLU A 302 -18.05 39.88 -74.21
N ARG A 303 -17.97 40.95 -73.40
CA ARG A 303 -16.85 41.16 -72.47
C ARG A 303 -17.04 40.48 -71.10
N ASP A 304 -18.27 40.12 -70.75
CA ASP A 304 -18.59 39.49 -69.46
C ASP A 304 -18.15 38.02 -69.40
N VAL A 305 -18.23 37.30 -70.53
CA VAL A 305 -17.94 35.85 -70.58
C VAL A 305 -16.46 35.57 -70.32
N ASP A 306 -15.55 36.38 -70.88
CA ASP A 306 -14.11 36.20 -70.68
C ASP A 306 -13.68 36.53 -69.23
N CYS A 307 -14.24 37.59 -68.65
CA CYS A 307 -14.00 37.94 -67.25
C CYS A 307 -14.57 36.88 -66.28
N GLU A 308 -15.73 36.31 -66.57
CA GLU A 308 -16.32 35.21 -65.80
C GLU A 308 -15.47 33.93 -65.88
N LEU A 309 -14.96 33.60 -67.07
CA LEU A 309 -14.07 32.46 -67.27
C LEU A 309 -12.76 32.61 -66.49
N GLU A 310 -12.18 33.82 -66.43
CA GLU A 310 -10.99 34.11 -65.63
C GLU A 310 -11.28 34.03 -64.12
N ALA A 311 -12.43 34.52 -63.66
CA ALA A 311 -12.86 34.41 -62.27
C ALA A 311 -13.07 32.95 -61.85
N LEU A 312 -13.71 32.14 -62.70
CA LEU A 312 -13.89 30.70 -62.48
C LEU A 312 -12.56 29.96 -62.45
N ARG A 313 -11.60 30.33 -63.32
CA ARG A 313 -10.24 29.77 -63.30
C ARG A 313 -9.51 30.10 -61.99
N LYS A 314 -9.63 31.34 -61.48
CA LYS A 314 -9.07 31.73 -60.18
C LYS A 314 -9.72 30.97 -59.03
N ALA A 315 -11.05 30.92 -58.97
CA ALA A 315 -11.79 30.16 -57.95
C ALA A 315 -11.44 28.66 -57.96
N ALA A 316 -11.28 28.06 -59.14
CA ALA A 316 -10.83 26.68 -59.29
C ALA A 316 -9.38 26.49 -58.79
N SER A 317 -8.48 27.46 -59.05
CA SER A 317 -7.11 27.41 -58.53
C SER A 317 -7.05 27.53 -57.00
N GLU A 318 -7.88 28.37 -56.40
CA GLU A 318 -8.00 28.50 -54.95
C GLU A 318 -8.61 27.27 -54.30
N ALA A 319 -9.64 26.67 -54.92
CA ALA A 319 -10.23 25.42 -54.45
C ALA A 319 -9.20 24.26 -54.48
N LYS A 320 -8.38 24.18 -55.53
CA LYS A 320 -7.27 23.22 -55.60
C LYS A 320 -6.22 23.47 -54.51
N ALA A 321 -5.87 24.72 -54.24
CA ALA A 321 -4.94 25.06 -53.17
C ALA A 321 -5.50 24.71 -51.78
N ARG A 322 -6.80 24.92 -51.55
CA ARG A 322 -7.49 24.50 -50.32
C ARG A 322 -7.54 22.99 -50.17
N ALA A 323 -7.86 22.26 -51.24
CA ALA A 323 -7.84 20.80 -51.25
C ALA A 323 -6.44 20.25 -50.93
N ALA A 324 -5.38 20.80 -51.54
CA ALA A 324 -4.01 20.38 -51.27
C ALA A 324 -3.58 20.62 -49.80
N ARG A 325 -4.05 21.72 -49.18
CA ARG A 325 -3.82 21.97 -47.74
C ARG A 325 -4.56 20.98 -46.86
N ALA A 326 -5.83 20.71 -47.16
CA ALA A 326 -6.61 19.72 -46.43
C ALA A 326 -6.03 18.29 -46.57
N GLU A 327 -5.51 17.93 -47.74
CA GLU A 327 -4.81 16.67 -47.96
C GLU A 327 -3.51 16.58 -47.14
N ALA A 328 -2.74 17.67 -47.05
CA ALA A 328 -1.55 17.73 -46.22
C ALA A 328 -1.89 17.62 -44.72
N GLU A 329 -2.93 18.29 -44.25
CA GLU A 329 -3.43 18.18 -42.87
C GLU A 329 -3.93 16.75 -42.57
N ALA A 330 -4.68 16.14 -43.48
CA ALA A 330 -5.12 14.76 -43.35
C ALA A 330 -3.94 13.78 -43.25
N ALA A 331 -2.87 13.99 -44.04
CA ALA A 331 -1.65 13.18 -43.94
C ALA A 331 -0.94 13.34 -42.59
N LEU A 332 -0.91 14.56 -42.02
CA LEU A 332 -0.36 14.81 -40.69
C LEU A 332 -1.18 14.13 -39.59
N HIS A 333 -2.51 14.20 -39.67
CA HIS A 333 -3.40 13.50 -38.74
C HIS A 333 -3.24 11.98 -38.84
N ALA A 334 -3.16 11.42 -40.06
CA ALA A 334 -2.91 9.99 -40.26
C ALA A 334 -1.57 9.56 -39.63
N ALA A 335 -0.50 10.34 -39.80
CA ALA A 335 0.78 10.07 -39.16
C ALA A 335 0.71 10.16 -37.63
N ALA A 336 -0.10 11.07 -37.08
CA ALA A 336 -0.33 11.16 -35.63
C ALA A 336 -1.09 9.94 -35.10
N VAL A 337 -2.13 9.49 -35.80
CA VAL A 337 -2.90 8.27 -35.46
C VAL A 337 -1.97 7.06 -35.37
N VAL A 338 -1.12 6.82 -36.39
CA VAL A 338 -0.17 5.69 -36.39
C VAL A 338 0.78 5.74 -35.18
N ARG A 339 1.26 6.93 -34.80
CA ARG A 339 2.13 7.08 -33.60
C ARG A 339 1.37 6.76 -32.31
N LEU A 340 0.14 7.23 -32.19
CA LEU A 340 -0.73 6.96 -31.03
C LEU A 340 -1.09 5.48 -30.95
N GLU A 341 -1.43 4.84 -32.07
CA GLU A 341 -1.67 3.40 -32.14
C GLU A 341 -0.45 2.60 -31.70
N ALA A 342 0.75 2.98 -32.14
CA ALA A 342 1.99 2.34 -31.69
C ALA A 342 2.25 2.54 -30.18
N GLN A 343 1.89 3.70 -29.62
CA GLN A 343 1.98 3.95 -28.18
C GLN A 343 0.97 3.08 -27.40
N VAL A 344 -0.28 2.99 -27.87
CA VAL A 344 -1.31 2.13 -27.29
C VAL A 344 -0.89 0.68 -27.35
N ALA A 345 -0.33 0.20 -28.45
CA ALA A 345 0.18 -1.16 -28.58
C ALA A 345 1.28 -1.48 -27.55
N ARG A 346 2.23 -0.55 -27.33
CA ARG A 346 3.27 -0.70 -26.29
C ARG A 346 2.69 -0.72 -24.88
N LEU A 347 1.72 0.14 -24.60
CA LEU A 347 1.06 0.17 -23.29
C LEU A 347 0.26 -1.10 -23.03
N ARG A 348 -0.41 -1.65 -24.05
CA ARG A 348 -1.09 -2.94 -23.97
C ARG A 348 -0.11 -4.08 -23.67
N ALA A 349 0.98 -4.19 -24.42
CA ALA A 349 2.00 -5.20 -24.15
C ALA A 349 2.61 -5.08 -22.73
N ARG A 350 2.81 -3.85 -22.23
CA ARG A 350 3.25 -3.62 -20.85
C ARG A 350 2.19 -4.09 -19.84
N GLN A 351 0.91 -3.83 -20.10
CA GLN A 351 -0.18 -4.29 -19.25
C GLN A 351 -0.26 -5.82 -19.24
N ASP A 352 -0.20 -6.46 -20.41
CA ASP A 352 -0.23 -7.92 -20.52
C ASP A 352 0.91 -8.58 -19.71
N HIS A 353 2.13 -8.04 -19.80
CA HIS A 353 3.25 -8.49 -18.96
C HIS A 353 3.00 -8.28 -17.46
N GLN A 354 2.39 -7.17 -17.06
CA GLN A 354 2.04 -6.93 -15.65
C GLN A 354 0.99 -7.94 -15.16
N ASP A 355 -0.01 -8.23 -15.98
CA ASP A 355 -1.04 -9.21 -15.67
C ASP A 355 -0.45 -10.62 -15.53
N GLU A 356 0.46 -11.03 -16.42
CA GLU A 356 1.23 -12.28 -16.31
C GLU A 356 2.02 -12.36 -14.99
N HIS A 357 2.73 -11.29 -14.62
CA HIS A 357 3.47 -11.22 -13.36
C HIS A 357 2.55 -11.31 -12.13
N GLU A 358 1.39 -10.66 -12.16
CA GLU A 358 0.41 -10.77 -11.09
C GLU A 358 -0.12 -12.20 -10.94
N GLU A 359 -0.37 -12.90 -12.04
CA GLU A 359 -0.81 -14.29 -12.01
C GLU A 359 0.25 -15.20 -11.40
N LEU A 360 1.53 -15.02 -11.74
CA LEU A 360 2.64 -15.74 -11.12
C LEU A 360 2.69 -15.50 -9.60
N LEU A 361 2.60 -14.25 -9.15
CA LEU A 361 2.56 -13.92 -7.72
C LEU A 361 1.35 -14.53 -7.02
N LYS A 362 0.17 -14.57 -7.68
CA LYS A 362 -1.03 -15.24 -7.14
C LYS A 362 -0.81 -16.75 -7.01
N GLN A 363 -0.12 -17.38 -7.95
CA GLN A 363 0.24 -18.80 -7.90
C GLN A 363 1.24 -19.09 -6.77
N GLU A 364 2.31 -18.30 -6.66
CA GLU A 364 3.31 -18.40 -5.59
C GLU A 364 2.69 -18.20 -4.21
N ARG A 365 1.81 -17.19 -4.05
CA ARG A 365 1.06 -16.98 -2.80
C ARG A 365 0.26 -18.22 -2.42
N ARG A 366 -0.44 -18.83 -3.37
CA ARG A 366 -1.22 -20.06 -3.12
C ARG A 366 -0.30 -21.23 -2.75
N ARG A 367 0.87 -21.34 -3.38
CA ARG A 367 1.87 -22.37 -3.10
C ARG A 367 2.42 -22.21 -1.68
N LEU A 368 2.94 -21.03 -1.34
CA LEU A 368 3.46 -20.72 -0.01
C LEU A 368 2.39 -20.88 1.08
N GLN A 369 1.13 -20.54 0.78
CA GLN A 369 0.04 -20.77 1.72
C GLN A 369 -0.23 -22.25 1.98
N ARG A 370 -0.05 -23.13 0.98
CA ARG A 370 -0.14 -24.59 1.18
C ARG A 370 1.05 -25.10 1.97
N GLU A 371 2.27 -24.70 1.60
CA GLU A 371 3.50 -25.08 2.31
C GLU A 371 3.45 -24.63 3.78
N ALA A 372 2.93 -23.44 4.07
CA ALA A 372 2.72 -22.97 5.44
C ALA A 372 1.72 -23.83 6.22
N ARG A 373 0.60 -24.23 5.59
CA ARG A 373 -0.38 -25.13 6.23
C ARG A 373 0.20 -26.51 6.49
N GLU A 374 0.96 -27.06 5.54
CA GLU A 374 1.64 -28.35 5.71
C GLU A 374 2.69 -28.29 6.83
N ALA A 375 3.46 -27.20 6.91
CA ALA A 375 4.40 -26.99 8.00
C ALA A 375 3.71 -26.87 9.36
N LEU A 376 2.59 -26.14 9.46
CA LEU A 376 1.80 -26.05 10.69
C LEU A 376 1.25 -27.41 11.12
N ASN A 377 0.67 -28.18 10.19
CA ASN A 377 0.21 -29.54 10.49
C ASN A 377 1.34 -30.42 11.03
N ARG A 378 2.56 -30.28 10.48
CA ARG A 378 3.73 -31.04 10.94
C ARG A 378 4.21 -30.60 12.32
N VAL A 379 4.10 -29.31 12.65
CA VAL A 379 4.35 -28.81 14.01
C VAL A 379 3.33 -29.41 14.98
N GLU A 380 2.04 -29.40 14.64
CA GLU A 380 0.99 -29.99 15.47
C GLU A 380 1.22 -31.50 15.70
N GLU A 381 1.58 -32.25 14.66
CA GLU A 381 1.96 -33.67 14.78
C GLU A 381 3.11 -33.85 15.78
N LEU A 382 4.21 -33.10 15.62
CA LEU A 382 5.36 -33.17 16.52
C LEU A 382 5.02 -32.74 17.95
N GLU A 383 4.16 -31.74 18.14
CA GLU A 383 3.69 -31.31 19.46
C GLU A 383 2.89 -32.42 20.15
N THR A 384 2.02 -33.13 19.41
CA THR A 384 1.29 -34.28 19.96
C THR A 384 2.23 -35.43 20.34
N GLU A 385 3.18 -35.78 19.47
CA GLU A 385 4.20 -36.81 19.75
C GLU A 385 5.03 -36.44 20.99
N ASN A 386 5.48 -35.19 21.09
CA ASN A 386 6.26 -34.69 22.21
C ASN A 386 5.44 -34.72 23.52
N SER A 387 4.15 -34.36 23.46
CA SER A 387 3.23 -34.52 24.59
C SER A 387 3.12 -35.98 25.05
N HIS A 388 3.04 -36.93 24.11
CA HIS A 388 3.01 -38.36 24.42
C HIS A 388 4.32 -38.85 25.06
N LEU A 389 5.47 -38.41 24.54
CA LEU A 389 6.79 -38.74 25.07
C LEU A 389 6.99 -38.16 26.47
N THR A 390 6.59 -36.91 26.69
CA THR A 390 6.67 -36.25 28.00
C THR A 390 5.85 -37.00 29.04
N LYS A 391 4.59 -37.36 28.71
CA LYS A 391 3.75 -38.19 29.59
C LYS A 391 4.36 -39.56 29.91
N ARG A 392 5.04 -40.20 28.95
CA ARG A 392 5.76 -41.47 29.18
C ARG A 392 6.97 -41.25 30.09
N LEU A 393 7.73 -40.19 29.88
CA LEU A 393 8.85 -39.81 30.73
C LEU A 393 8.41 -39.57 32.17
N ASP A 394 7.31 -38.86 32.38
CA ASP A 394 6.79 -38.58 33.73
C ASP A 394 6.34 -39.86 34.44
N LYS A 395 5.72 -40.80 33.72
CA LYS A 395 5.40 -42.14 34.26
C LYS A 395 6.65 -42.88 34.70
N LEU A 396 7.72 -42.87 33.88
CA LEU A 396 9.00 -43.52 34.21
C LEU A 396 9.69 -42.83 35.40
N LYS A 397 9.67 -41.49 35.47
CA LYS A 397 10.19 -40.73 36.61
C LYS A 397 9.44 -41.10 37.89
N ASN A 398 8.11 -41.16 37.84
CA ASN A 398 7.29 -41.55 38.98
C ASN A 398 7.59 -42.98 39.43
N ALA A 399 7.69 -43.93 38.48
CA ALA A 399 8.06 -45.32 38.79
C ALA A 399 9.46 -45.41 39.44
N LYS A 400 10.45 -44.70 38.90
CA LYS A 400 11.78 -44.60 39.50
C LYS A 400 11.73 -44.02 40.92
N SER A 401 10.95 -42.97 41.13
CA SER A 401 10.81 -42.34 42.44
C SER A 401 10.12 -43.25 43.47
N ALA A 402 9.20 -44.11 43.04
CA ALA A 402 8.57 -45.12 43.90
C ALA A 402 9.59 -46.20 44.29
N LEU A 403 10.33 -46.74 43.33
CA LEU A 403 11.39 -47.72 43.59
C LEU A 403 12.48 -47.18 44.54
N LEU A 404 12.81 -45.89 44.44
CA LEU A 404 13.76 -45.23 45.34
C LEU A 404 13.22 -44.98 46.75
N LYS A 405 11.89 -45.00 46.95
CA LYS A 405 11.27 -44.91 48.29
C LYS A 405 11.19 -46.25 48.99
N ASP A 406 11.19 -47.34 48.22
CA ASP A 406 11.12 -48.72 48.73
C ASP A 406 12.52 -49.28 49.09
N LEU A 407 13.59 -48.59 48.68
CA LEU A 407 14.99 -48.80 49.08
C LEU A 407 15.33 -47.92 50.29
#